data_AF-A0A455U0G9-F1
#
_entry.id   AF-A0A455U0G9-F1
#
_cell.length_a   1.000
_cell.length_b   1.000
_cell.length_c   1.000
_cell.angle_alpha   90.00
_cell.angle_beta   90.00
_cell.angle_gamma   90.00
#
_symmetry.space_group_name_H-M   'P 1'
#
loop_
_entity.id
_entity.type
_entity.pdbx_description
1 polymer ?
#
loop_
_entity_poly.entity_id
_entity_poly.type
_entity_poly.pdbx_seq_one_letter_code
_entity_poly.pdbx_strand_id
1 'polypeptide(L)'
;MRRAVVVDAADGGLVGEYVHGGRIGVLTVLTGGSSEVAKDVAMHVAAINPSVAHPENMPQEELDAEKRLSWHSLIWLVSRSRSLRKWFRAA
;
A
#
# COMPACT_ATOMS: atom_id res chain seq x y z
N MET A 1 -24.19 12.26 6.73
CA MET A 1 -23.36 11.16 6.20
C MET A 1 -22.24 11.77 5.36
N ARG A 2 -20.96 11.46 5.61
CA ARG A 2 -19.83 12.13 4.92
C ARG A 2 -19.39 11.42 3.63
N ARG A 3 -19.37 10.08 3.60
CA ARG A 3 -19.04 9.23 2.43
C ARG A 3 -19.74 7.87 2.60
N ALA A 4 -20.03 7.19 1.49
CA ALA A 4 -20.39 5.77 1.45
C ALA A 4 -19.68 5.10 0.29
N VAL A 5 -19.42 3.81 0.46
CA VAL A 5 -18.99 2.89 -0.58
C VAL A 5 -19.77 1.60 -0.37
N VAL A 6 -20.22 0.99 -1.46
CA VAL A 6 -20.80 -0.34 -1.48
C VAL A 6 -19.80 -1.26 -2.14
N VAL A 7 -19.64 -2.46 -1.60
CA VAL A 7 -18.74 -3.48 -2.12
C VAL A 7 -19.55 -4.74 -2.31
N ASP A 8 -19.51 -5.29 -3.52
CA ASP A 8 -20.20 -6.53 -3.87
C ASP A 8 -19.20 -7.68 -3.92
N ALA A 9 -19.63 -8.85 -3.45
CA ALA A 9 -18.90 -10.10 -3.67
C ALA A 9 -19.46 -10.78 -4.92
N ALA A 10 -18.57 -11.23 -5.82
CA ALA A 10 -18.94 -12.09 -6.93
C ALA A 10 -19.44 -13.46 -6.43
N ASP A 11 -20.03 -14.27 -7.31
CA ASP A 11 -20.53 -15.60 -6.95
C ASP A 11 -19.44 -16.46 -6.28
N GLY A 12 -19.72 -16.92 -5.06
CA GLY A 12 -18.76 -17.67 -4.22
C GLY A 12 -17.73 -16.80 -3.48
N GLY A 13 -17.86 -15.47 -3.53
CA GLY A 13 -17.07 -14.53 -2.76
C GLY A 13 -17.59 -14.36 -1.33
N LEU A 14 -16.66 -14.15 -0.39
CA LEU A 14 -16.92 -13.91 1.03
C LEU A 14 -16.56 -12.47 1.38
N VAL A 15 -17.50 -11.77 2.01
CA VAL A 15 -17.25 -10.43 2.56
C VAL A 15 -16.76 -10.57 4.00
N GLY A 16 -15.56 -10.06 4.28
CA GLY A 16 -15.04 -9.87 5.62
C GLY A 16 -15.24 -8.44 6.08
N GLU A 17 -15.60 -8.26 7.35
CA GLU A 17 -15.73 -6.93 7.96
C GLU A 17 -14.97 -6.86 9.28
N TYR A 18 -14.36 -5.70 9.53
CA TYR A 18 -13.71 -5.42 10.80
C TYR A 18 -13.83 -3.93 11.16
N VAL A 19 -14.14 -3.67 12.43
CA VAL A 19 -14.19 -2.31 12.99
C VAL A 19 -13.24 -2.21 14.18
N HIS A 20 -12.26 -1.33 14.08
CA HIS A 20 -11.32 -1.03 15.16
C HIS A 20 -11.81 0.17 15.97
N GLY A 21 -12.31 -0.09 17.18
CA GLY A 21 -12.65 0.95 18.17
C GLY A 21 -13.66 2.01 17.68
N GLY A 22 -14.48 1.68 16.69
CA GLY A 22 -15.47 2.59 16.08
C GLY A 22 -14.90 3.72 15.21
N ARG A 23 -13.57 3.76 14.98
CA ARG A 23 -12.92 4.81 14.18
C ARG A 23 -12.52 4.37 12.78
N ILE A 24 -12.13 3.10 12.63
CA ILE A 24 -11.67 2.52 11.36
C ILE A 24 -12.57 1.33 11.06
N GLY A 25 -13.23 1.36 9.91
CA GLY A 25 -14.00 0.24 9.37
C GLY A 25 -13.36 -0.24 8.07
N VAL A 26 -13.23 -1.55 7.92
CA VAL A 26 -12.64 -2.20 6.74
C VAL A 26 -13.57 -3.28 6.24
N LEU A 27 -13.69 -3.35 4.91
CA LEU A 27 -14.35 -4.43 4.18
C LEU A 27 -13.33 -5.11 3.27
N THR A 28 -13.38 -6.44 3.21
CA THR A 28 -12.57 -7.27 2.32
C THR A 28 -13.47 -8.21 1.54
N VAL A 29 -13.10 -8.52 0.29
CA VAL A 29 -13.77 -9.54 -0.51
C VAL A 29 -12.74 -10.59 -0.86
N LEU A 30 -13.02 -11.84 -0.48
CA LEU A 30 -12.17 -12.98 -0.76
C LEU A 30 -12.89 -13.98 -1.65
N THR A 31 -12.14 -14.66 -2.51
CA THR A 31 -12.63 -15.84 -3.23
C THR A 31 -12.14 -17.08 -2.50
N GLY A 32 -13.07 -17.86 -1.93
CA GLY A 32 -12.74 -19.02 -1.08
C GLY A 32 -12.30 -18.64 0.34
N GLY A 33 -11.83 -19.62 1.11
CA GLY A 33 -11.49 -19.46 2.53
C GLY A 33 -12.70 -19.56 3.46
N SER A 34 -12.59 -19.00 4.66
CA SER A 34 -13.68 -18.94 5.65
C SER A 34 -13.96 -17.50 6.11
N SER A 35 -15.09 -17.30 6.79
CA SER A 35 -15.45 -16.02 7.42
C SER A 35 -14.38 -15.51 8.38
N GLU A 36 -13.73 -16.40 9.12
CA GLU A 36 -12.68 -16.06 10.07
C GLU A 36 -11.45 -15.50 9.33
N VAL A 37 -11.04 -16.16 8.24
CA VAL A 37 -9.93 -15.68 7.39
C VAL A 37 -10.27 -14.32 6.78
N ALA A 38 -11.49 -14.13 6.29
CA ALA A 38 -11.91 -12.84 5.71
C ALA A 38 -11.84 -11.71 6.74
N LYS A 39 -12.27 -11.97 7.97
CA LYS A 39 -12.17 -11.04 9.10
C LYS A 39 -10.72 -10.77 9.50
N ASP A 40 -9.86 -11.78 9.56
CA ASP A 40 -8.45 -11.62 9.90
C ASP A 40 -7.71 -10.78 8.85
N VAL A 41 -8.02 -10.97 7.57
CA VAL A 41 -7.51 -10.11 6.49
C VAL A 41 -8.02 -8.67 6.64
N ALA A 42 -9.30 -8.46 6.97
CA ALA A 42 -9.84 -7.11 7.22
C ALA A 42 -9.15 -6.44 8.42
N MET A 43 -8.84 -7.19 9.48
CA MET A 43 -8.07 -6.71 10.63
C MET A 43 -6.63 -6.34 10.25
N HIS A 44 -5.97 -7.15 9.42
CA HIS A 44 -4.63 -6.85 8.91
C HIS A 44 -4.62 -5.56 8.06
N VAL A 45 -5.60 -5.41 7.16
CA VAL A 45 -5.76 -4.19 6.35
C VAL A 45 -6.02 -2.97 7.22
N ALA A 46 -6.82 -3.09 8.30
CA ALA A 46 -7.04 -2.00 9.24
C ALA A 46 -5.77 -1.55 9.97
N ALA A 47 -4.84 -2.47 10.22
CA ALA A 47 -3.57 -2.18 10.89
C ALA A 47 -2.50 -1.60 9.95
N ILE A 48 -2.40 -2.12 8.71
CA ILE A 48 -1.36 -1.75 7.75
C ILE A 48 -1.78 -0.61 6.83
N ASN A 49 -3.08 -0.47 6.55
CA ASN A 49 -3.65 0.49 5.60
C ASN A 49 -2.90 0.49 4.23
N PRO A 50 -2.83 -0.66 3.53
CA PRO A 50 -2.17 -0.74 2.23
C PRO A 50 -2.93 0.07 1.17
N SER A 51 -2.19 0.74 0.28
CA SER A 51 -2.80 1.48 -0.85
C SER A 51 -3.41 0.55 -1.90
N VAL A 52 -2.84 -0.64 -2.09
CA VAL A 52 -3.28 -1.62 -3.09
C VAL A 52 -3.19 -3.04 -2.51
N ALA A 53 -4.04 -3.94 -3.01
CA ALA A 53 -4.05 -5.35 -2.59
C ALA A 53 -2.90 -6.16 -3.20
N HIS A 54 -2.46 -5.80 -4.42
CA HIS A 54 -1.38 -6.45 -5.15
C HIS A 54 -0.38 -5.42 -5.68
N PRO A 55 0.94 -5.72 -5.69
CA PRO A 55 1.96 -4.80 -6.16
C PRO A 55 1.75 -4.32 -7.60
N GLU A 56 1.29 -5.20 -8.50
CA GLU A 56 1.01 -4.86 -9.89
C GLU A 56 -0.10 -3.81 -10.08
N ASN A 57 -0.96 -3.62 -9.06
CA ASN A 57 -2.03 -2.63 -9.10
C ASN A 57 -1.55 -1.21 -8.71
N MET A 58 -0.27 -1.06 -8.35
CA MET A 58 0.29 0.24 -7.97
C MET A 58 0.32 1.19 -9.18
N PRO A 59 -0.19 2.43 -9.07
CA PRO A 59 -0.13 3.40 -10.17
C PRO A 59 1.31 3.69 -10.57
N GLN A 60 1.63 3.56 -11.87
CA GLN A 60 2.99 3.82 -12.38
C GLN A 60 3.45 5.25 -12.08
N GLU A 61 2.54 6.22 -12.09
CA GLU A 61 2.85 7.61 -11.76
C GLU A 61 3.38 7.77 -10.32
N GLU A 62 2.80 7.04 -9.37
CA GLU A 62 3.21 7.06 -7.96
C GLU A 62 4.59 6.40 -7.79
N LEU A 63 4.81 5.26 -8.44
CA LEU A 63 6.12 4.59 -8.48
C LEU A 63 7.21 5.48 -9.09
N ASP A 64 6.91 6.16 -10.19
CA ASP A 64 7.88 7.03 -10.86
C ASP A 64 8.13 8.32 -10.08
N ALA A 65 7.13 8.83 -9.36
CA ALA A 65 7.31 9.91 -8.40
C ALA A 65 8.27 9.50 -7.27
N GLU A 66 8.08 8.32 -6.66
CA GLU A 66 8.99 7.81 -5.64
C GLU A 66 10.42 7.58 -6.17
N LYS A 67 10.57 6.97 -7.34
CA LYS A 67 11.89 6.81 -7.99
C LYS A 67 12.56 8.17 -8.21
N ARG A 68 11.83 9.15 -8.72
CA ARG A 68 12.36 10.51 -8.96
C ARG A 68 12.82 11.17 -7.66
N LEU A 69 12.06 11.03 -6.58
CA LEU A 69 12.46 11.53 -5.26
C LEU A 69 13.71 10.83 -4.74
N SER A 70 13.78 9.50 -4.88
CA SER A 70 14.96 8.70 -4.53
C SER A 70 16.21 9.15 -5.30
N TRP A 71 16.11 9.31 -6.62
CA TRP A 71 17.18 9.83 -7.46
C TRP A 71 17.59 11.24 -7.07
N HIS A 72 16.63 12.13 -6.82
CA HIS A 72 16.92 13.51 -6.41
C HIS A 72 17.67 13.54 -5.07
N SER A 73 17.23 12.74 -4.10
CA SER A 73 17.89 12.62 -2.79
C SER A 73 19.31 12.08 -2.92
N LEU A 74 19.52 11.06 -3.77
CA LEU A 74 20.85 10.49 -4.04
C LEU A 74 21.77 11.52 -4.71
N ILE A 75 21.30 12.20 -5.76
CA ILE A 75 22.05 13.26 -6.46
C ILE A 75 22.42 14.38 -5.47
N TRP A 76 21.47 14.79 -4.63
CA TRP A 76 21.70 15.81 -3.62
C TRP A 76 22.77 15.38 -2.60
N LEU A 77 22.73 14.14 -2.11
CA LEU A 77 23.70 13.58 -1.17
C LEU A 77 25.12 13.58 -1.77
N VAL A 78 25.23 13.12 -3.02
CA VAL A 78 26.50 13.14 -3.78
C VAL A 78 26.98 14.58 -4.00
N SER A 79 26.07 15.52 -4.30
CA SER A 79 26.43 16.94 -4.49
C SER A 79 26.98 17.60 -3.22
N ARG A 80 26.60 17.13 -2.02
CA ARG A 80 27.10 17.69 -0.75
C ARG A 80 28.36 17.02 -0.21
N SER A 81 28.70 15.80 -0.63
CA SER A 81 29.90 15.09 -0.14
C SER A 81 31.03 15.02 -1.17
N ARG A 82 32.15 15.68 -0.88
CA ARG A 82 33.40 15.58 -1.68
C ARG A 82 33.90 14.13 -1.77
N SER A 83 33.72 13.34 -0.72
CA SER A 83 34.13 11.92 -0.68
C SER A 83 33.28 11.06 -1.62
N LEU A 84 31.94 11.19 -1.57
CA LEU A 84 31.03 10.46 -2.45
C LEU A 84 31.24 10.81 -3.93
N ARG A 85 31.53 12.09 -4.25
CA ARG A 85 31.88 12.49 -5.62
C ARG A 85 33.16 11.84 -6.14
N LYS A 86 34.18 11.65 -5.29
CA LYS A 86 35.41 10.97 -5.69
C LYS A 86 35.16 9.48 -5.93
N TRP A 87 34.38 8.83 -5.07
CA TRP A 87 33.99 7.43 -5.23
C TRP A 87 33.23 7.17 -6.54
N PHE A 88 32.20 7.95 -6.84
CA PHE A 88 31.41 7.80 -8.08
C PHE A 88 32.16 8.12 -9.37
N ARG A 89 33.31 8.81 -9.32
CA ARG A 89 34.16 9.07 -10.49
C ARG A 89 35.25 8.02 -10.71
N ALA A 90 35.48 7.17 -9.72
CA ALA A 90 36.51 6.14 -9.76
C ALA A 90 35.96 4.72 -10.04
N ALA A 91 34.63 4.57 -10.04
CA ALA A 91 33.90 3.40 -10.49
C ALA A 91 33.40 3.63 -11.93
#